data_AF-A0A3A0BG85-F1
#
_entry.id   AF-A0A3A0BG85-F1
#
_cell.length_a   1.000
_cell.length_b   1.000
_cell.length_c   1.000
_cell.angle_alpha   90.00
_cell.angle_beta   90.00
_cell.angle_gamma   90.00
#
_symmetry.space_group_name_H-M   'P 1'
#
loop_
_entity.id
_entity.type
_entity.pdbx_description
1 polymer ?
#
loop_
_entity_poly.entity_id
_entity_poly.type
_entity_poly.pdbx_seq_one_letter_code
_entity_poly.pdbx_strand_id
1 'polypeptide(L)'
;MVVSSAPDGNNEIIYYEYNNAGIIYMDFVLLGISQFPDANPYFQVFNWFDGIQDSNTNADYIILPPDPACFANPECDNRVIPELNLYPYPGAGILIDAETAASAPPPGDYYYIIVLSPVGGSGEPLNIDAITIVP
;
A
#
# COMPACT_ATOMS: atom_id res chain seq x y z
N MET A 1 0.25 -12.21 14.60
CA MET A 1 0.22 -10.94 13.84
C MET A 1 -1.18 -10.85 13.30
N VAL A 2 -1.91 -9.78 13.63
CA VAL A 2 -3.35 -9.63 13.33
C VAL A 2 -3.55 -8.20 12.86
N VAL A 3 -4.24 -8.03 11.73
CA VAL A 3 -4.74 -6.72 11.32
C VAL A 3 -6.14 -6.57 11.89
N SER A 4 -6.38 -5.51 12.65
CA SER A 4 -7.70 -5.15 13.15
C SER A 4 -8.33 -4.15 12.19
N SER A 5 -9.52 -4.42 11.64
CA SER A 5 -10.28 -3.38 10.92
C SER A 5 -11.32 -2.69 11.81
N ALA A 6 -11.19 -2.83 13.14
CA ALA A 6 -12.04 -2.12 14.06
C ALA A 6 -11.63 -0.63 14.07
N PRO A 7 -12.56 0.32 13.89
CA PRO A 7 -12.19 1.72 13.78
C PRO A 7 -11.48 2.24 15.04
N ASP A 8 -10.23 2.65 14.88
CA ASP A 8 -9.44 3.25 15.96
C ASP A 8 -8.60 4.46 15.51
N GLY A 9 -8.52 4.70 14.20
CA GLY A 9 -7.87 5.86 13.60
C GLY A 9 -6.35 5.73 13.51
N ASN A 10 -5.82 4.53 13.66
CA ASN A 10 -4.41 4.23 13.44
C ASN A 10 -4.20 3.66 12.03
N ASN A 11 -2.94 3.33 11.75
CA ASN A 11 -2.62 2.53 10.57
C ASN A 11 -2.25 1.16 11.10
N GLU A 12 -2.63 0.09 10.39
CA GLU A 12 -2.43 -1.28 10.84
C GLU A 12 -1.28 -1.94 10.07
N ILE A 13 -0.99 -1.42 8.87
CA ILE A 13 -0.01 -1.99 7.96
C ILE A 13 1.03 -0.93 7.60
N ILE A 14 2.29 -1.34 7.62
CA ILE A 14 3.40 -0.62 7.01
C ILE A 14 4.00 -1.51 5.93
N TYR A 15 3.80 -1.13 4.67
CA TYR A 15 4.41 -1.76 3.51
C TYR A 15 5.70 -1.01 3.17
N TYR A 16 6.83 -1.70 3.16
CA TYR A 16 8.13 -1.10 2.83
C TYR A 16 8.53 -1.50 1.41
N GLU A 17 8.64 -0.49 0.56
CA GLU A 17 9.19 -0.62 -0.79
C GLU A 17 10.72 -0.57 -0.74
N TYR A 18 11.39 -1.12 -1.77
CA TYR A 18 12.84 -1.08 -1.83
C TYR A 18 13.37 0.36 -1.88
N ASN A 19 14.29 0.65 -0.97
CA ASN A 19 14.97 1.93 -0.89
C ASN A 19 16.19 1.97 -1.81
N ASN A 20 16.08 2.73 -2.91
CA ASN A 20 17.17 2.92 -3.86
C ASN A 20 17.96 4.19 -3.55
N ALA A 21 18.68 4.18 -2.43
CA ALA A 21 19.57 5.26 -1.99
C ALA A 21 18.89 6.63 -1.83
N GLY A 22 17.74 6.67 -1.15
CA GLY A 22 17.02 7.93 -0.90
C GLY A 22 15.76 8.11 -1.76
N ILE A 23 15.48 7.17 -2.66
CA ILE A 23 14.41 7.26 -3.65
C ILE A 23 13.63 5.96 -3.66
N ILE A 24 12.31 6.06 -3.53
CA ILE A 24 11.39 4.94 -3.65
C ILE A 24 10.80 4.94 -5.06
N TYR A 25 10.80 3.76 -5.67
CA TYR A 25 10.14 3.47 -6.93
C TYR A 25 8.93 2.60 -6.61
N MET A 26 7.75 3.22 -6.53
CA MET A 26 6.53 2.52 -6.17
C MET A 26 6.10 1.64 -7.32
N ASP A 27 6.18 0.33 -7.10
CA ASP A 27 5.75 -0.69 -8.04
C ASP A 27 4.24 -0.90 -7.98
N PHE A 28 3.69 -1.49 -9.04
CA PHE A 28 2.32 -1.98 -8.98
C PHE A 28 2.15 -3.06 -7.91
N VAL A 29 1.25 -2.79 -6.95
CA VAL A 29 0.94 -3.69 -5.85
C VAL A 29 -0.51 -3.56 -5.41
N LEU A 30 -1.12 -4.69 -5.05
CA LEU A 30 -2.36 -4.72 -4.29
C LEU A 30 -2.11 -5.44 -2.97
N LEU A 31 -2.53 -4.79 -1.88
CA LEU A 31 -2.59 -5.42 -0.57
C LEU A 31 -4.04 -5.70 -0.19
N GLY A 32 -4.25 -6.88 0.38
CA GLY A 32 -5.53 -7.30 0.92
C GLY A 32 -5.40 -7.97 2.28
N ILE A 33 -6.52 -8.08 2.97
CA ILE A 33 -6.64 -8.78 4.25
C ILE A 33 -7.70 -9.88 4.17
N SER A 34 -7.46 -11.02 4.82
CA SER A 34 -8.45 -12.09 4.94
C SER A 34 -8.44 -12.75 6.31
N GLN A 35 -9.61 -13.26 6.70
CA GLN A 35 -9.78 -14.12 7.86
C GLN A 35 -9.51 -15.60 7.52
N PHE A 36 -9.44 -15.94 6.23
CA PHE A 36 -9.38 -17.30 5.73
C PHE A 36 -8.01 -17.63 5.11
N PRO A 37 -7.47 -18.83 5.34
CA PRO A 37 -6.16 -19.23 4.83
C PRO A 37 -6.09 -19.36 3.30
N ASP A 38 -7.23 -19.53 2.65
CA ASP A 38 -7.34 -19.58 1.19
C ASP A 38 -7.59 -18.19 0.55
N ALA A 39 -7.60 -17.14 1.38
CA ALA A 39 -7.86 -15.77 0.98
C ALA A 39 -9.19 -15.55 0.24
N ASN A 40 -10.21 -16.37 0.52
CA ASN A 40 -11.51 -16.27 -0.13
C ASN A 40 -12.68 -16.20 0.88
N PRO A 41 -13.29 -15.02 1.11
CA PRO A 41 -12.99 -13.72 0.49
C PRO A 41 -11.75 -13.02 1.10
N TYR A 42 -11.22 -12.04 0.38
CA TYR A 42 -10.32 -11.02 0.93
C TYR A 42 -10.90 -9.62 0.67
N PHE A 43 -10.45 -8.65 1.46
CA PHE A 43 -10.77 -7.23 1.28
C PHE A 43 -9.52 -6.48 0.84
N GLN A 44 -9.63 -5.68 -0.22
CA GLN A 44 -8.54 -4.83 -0.71
C GLN A 44 -8.35 -3.64 0.24
N VAL A 45 -7.14 -3.44 0.75
CA VAL A 45 -6.83 -2.34 1.66
C VAL A 45 -5.92 -1.28 1.06
N PHE A 46 -5.23 -1.59 -0.03
CA PHE A 46 -4.40 -0.65 -0.76
C PHE A 46 -4.21 -1.15 -2.19
N ASN A 47 -4.23 -0.26 -3.19
CA ASN A 47 -4.13 -0.67 -4.57
C ASN A 47 -3.43 0.35 -5.48
N TRP A 48 -2.13 0.17 -5.64
CA TRP A 48 -1.33 1.01 -6.49
C TRP A 48 -1.32 0.53 -7.95
N PHE A 49 -2.40 0.78 -8.70
CA PHE A 49 -2.43 0.69 -10.17
C PHE A 49 -3.81 1.00 -10.78
N ASP A 50 -4.88 1.09 -9.99
CA ASP A 50 -6.24 1.24 -10.52
C ASP A 50 -6.59 2.70 -10.85
N GLY A 51 -5.73 3.64 -10.46
CA GLY A 51 -5.90 5.06 -10.71
C GLY A 51 -7.01 5.69 -9.86
N ILE A 52 -7.40 5.03 -8.76
CA ILE A 52 -8.40 5.48 -7.80
C ILE A 52 -7.66 5.92 -6.53
N GLN A 53 -8.09 7.03 -5.94
CA GLN A 53 -7.44 7.56 -4.75
C GLN A 53 -7.54 6.60 -3.56
N ASP A 54 -6.39 6.17 -3.04
CA ASP A 54 -6.26 5.53 -1.73
C ASP A 54 -6.08 6.61 -0.64
N SER A 55 -7.18 7.09 -0.05
CA SER A 55 -7.14 8.14 1.00
C SER A 55 -6.75 7.63 2.40
N ASN A 56 -6.61 6.32 2.55
CA ASN A 56 -6.30 5.61 3.79
C ASN A 56 -4.78 5.36 3.95
N THR A 57 -3.95 6.12 3.23
CA THR A 57 -2.50 5.93 3.23
C THR A 57 -1.73 7.24 3.11
N ASN A 58 -0.47 7.24 3.56
CA ASN A 58 0.47 8.33 3.26
C ASN A 58 0.98 8.30 1.80
N ALA A 59 0.71 7.24 1.04
CA ALA A 59 0.97 7.16 -0.39
C ALA A 59 -0.20 7.68 -1.25
N ASP A 60 -1.10 8.51 -0.72
CA ASP A 60 -2.21 9.09 -1.50
C ASP A 60 -1.66 9.97 -2.64
N TYR A 61 -1.95 9.60 -3.89
CA TYR A 61 -1.41 10.33 -5.04
C TYR A 61 -1.82 11.81 -5.11
N ILE A 62 -2.90 12.22 -4.43
CA ILE A 62 -3.37 13.60 -4.38
C ILE A 62 -2.46 14.47 -3.51
N ILE A 63 -1.86 13.90 -2.46
CA ILE A 63 -0.98 14.63 -1.53
C ILE A 63 0.51 14.48 -1.88
N LEU A 64 0.85 13.42 -2.63
CA LEU A 64 2.20 13.19 -3.10
C LEU A 64 2.61 14.25 -4.14
N PRO A 65 3.91 14.62 -4.20
CA PRO A 65 4.39 15.47 -5.27
C PRO A 65 4.12 14.84 -6.65
N PRO A 66 3.85 15.65 -7.67
CA PRO A 66 3.63 15.13 -9.01
C PRO A 66 4.91 14.46 -9.53
N ASP A 67 4.76 13.30 -10.15
CA ASP A 67 5.84 12.64 -10.87
C ASP A 67 5.69 12.93 -12.39
N PRO A 68 6.64 13.64 -13.01
CA PRO A 68 6.61 13.92 -14.44
C PRO A 68 6.66 12.68 -15.34
N ALA A 69 7.10 11.52 -14.84
CA ALA A 69 7.02 10.28 -15.59
C ALA A 69 5.57 9.72 -15.66
N CYS A 70 4.67 10.22 -14.81
CA CYS A 70 3.40 9.58 -14.49
C CYS A 70 2.18 10.50 -14.68
N PHE A 71 2.23 11.36 -15.70
CA PHE A 71 1.14 12.30 -15.99
C PHE A 71 -0.19 11.62 -16.38
N ALA A 72 -0.13 10.45 -17.05
CA ALA A 72 -1.31 9.78 -17.56
C ALA A 72 -2.01 8.90 -16.50
N ASN A 73 -1.24 8.35 -15.57
CA ASN A 73 -1.74 7.57 -14.45
C ASN A 73 -0.96 7.99 -13.21
N PRO A 74 -1.60 8.61 -12.20
CA PRO A 74 -0.91 9.02 -10.98
C PRO A 74 -0.37 7.83 -10.18
N GLU A 75 -0.91 6.63 -10.37
CA GLU A 75 -0.40 5.39 -9.78
C GLU A 75 0.27 4.56 -10.87
N CYS A 76 1.21 5.17 -11.58
CA CYS A 76 2.05 4.48 -12.55
C CYS A 76 3.02 3.52 -11.83
N ASP A 77 3.54 2.58 -12.61
CA ASP A 77 4.60 1.69 -12.17
C ASP A 77 5.92 2.46 -12.09
N ASN A 78 6.77 2.12 -11.14
CA ASN A 78 8.00 2.85 -10.81
C ASN A 78 7.78 4.34 -10.50
N ARG A 79 6.64 4.72 -9.91
CA ARG A 79 6.45 6.13 -9.53
C ARG A 79 7.51 6.52 -8.52
N VAL A 80 8.19 7.64 -8.78
CA VAL A 80 9.13 8.20 -7.82
C VAL A 80 8.36 8.83 -6.66
N ILE A 81 8.56 8.29 -5.46
CA ILE A 81 8.06 8.86 -4.22
C ILE A 81 9.25 9.28 -3.35
N PRO A 82 9.35 10.57 -2.97
CA PRO A 82 10.40 11.00 -2.04
C PRO A 82 10.22 10.37 -0.66
N GLU A 83 11.31 9.97 -0.02
CA GLU A 83 11.28 9.42 1.35
C GLU A 83 10.75 10.41 2.39
N LEU A 84 10.86 11.71 2.09
CA LEU A 84 10.24 12.80 2.83
C LEU A 84 8.71 12.84 2.65
N ASN A 85 8.08 11.79 2.15
CA ASN A 85 6.63 11.62 2.15
C ASN A 85 6.22 10.31 2.85
N LEU A 86 7.19 9.47 3.21
CA LEU A 86 6.95 8.11 3.69
C LEU A 86 7.40 7.93 5.15
N TYR A 87 7.08 6.77 5.73
CA TYR A 87 7.35 6.41 7.12
C TYR A 87 8.62 5.55 7.28
N PRO A 88 9.36 5.67 8.40
CA PRO A 88 9.40 6.88 9.23
C PRO A 88 9.79 8.08 8.35
N TYR A 89 9.63 9.31 8.78
CA TYR A 89 10.00 10.47 7.95
C TYR A 89 11.45 10.88 8.24
N PRO A 90 12.43 10.75 7.32
CA PRO A 90 12.38 10.08 6.00
C PRO A 90 12.54 8.55 6.05
N GLY A 91 11.96 7.85 5.08
CA GLY A 91 11.89 6.39 5.05
C GLY A 91 11.17 5.83 3.82
N ALA A 92 10.84 4.54 3.84
CA ALA A 92 10.30 3.79 2.71
C ALA A 92 8.92 3.15 2.97
N GLY A 93 8.34 3.45 4.12
CA GLY A 93 7.11 2.84 4.63
C GLY A 93 5.86 3.57 4.15
N ILE A 94 5.02 2.81 3.45
CA ILE A 94 3.65 3.17 3.12
C ILE A 94 2.77 2.72 4.29
N LEU A 95 2.24 3.70 5.02
CA LEU A 95 1.28 3.51 6.10
C LEU A 95 -0.09 3.26 5.50
N ILE A 96 -0.81 2.25 5.96
CA ILE A 96 -2.14 1.90 5.46
C ILE A 96 -3.06 1.65 6.65
N ASP A 97 -4.12 2.43 6.71
CA ASP A 97 -5.28 2.27 7.58
C ASP A 97 -6.26 1.30 6.89
N ALA A 98 -6.46 0.14 7.50
CA ALA A 98 -7.30 -0.93 6.96
C ALA A 98 -8.79 -0.65 7.20
N GLU A 99 -9.19 0.05 8.26
CA GLU A 99 -10.59 0.35 8.54
C GLU A 99 -11.20 1.37 7.57
N THR A 100 -10.40 2.31 7.06
CA THR A 100 -10.86 3.36 6.14
C THR A 100 -10.63 3.02 4.67
N ALA A 101 -10.13 1.81 4.38
CA ALA A 101 -10.03 1.29 3.02
C ALA A 101 -11.38 1.33 2.29
N ALA A 102 -11.35 1.65 0.99
CA ALA A 102 -12.55 1.76 0.15
C ALA A 102 -13.38 0.47 0.08
N SER A 103 -12.76 -0.71 0.31
CA SER A 103 -13.48 -1.99 0.36
C SER A 103 -14.33 -2.17 1.62
N ALA A 104 -14.16 -1.30 2.63
CA ALA A 104 -14.87 -1.30 3.91
C ALA A 104 -14.90 -2.69 4.58
N PRO A 105 -13.73 -3.25 4.94
CA PRO A 105 -13.67 -4.56 5.60
C PRO A 105 -14.51 -4.54 6.88
N PRO A 106 -15.41 -5.52 7.11
CA PRO A 106 -16.17 -5.61 8.34
C PRO A 106 -15.25 -5.60 9.56
N PRO A 107 -15.59 -4.86 10.64
CA PRO A 107 -14.77 -4.82 11.84
C PRO A 107 -14.45 -6.21 12.37
N GLY A 108 -13.15 -6.48 12.57
CA GLY A 108 -12.68 -7.72 13.14
C GLY A 108 -11.21 -7.98 12.88
N ASP A 109 -10.78 -9.18 13.29
CA ASP A 109 -9.40 -9.62 13.19
C ASP A 109 -9.17 -10.37 11.88
N TYR A 110 -8.13 -9.97 11.16
CA TYR A 110 -7.66 -10.58 9.91
C TYR A 110 -6.27 -11.17 10.11
N TYR A 111 -6.11 -12.43 9.71
CA TYR A 111 -4.95 -13.24 10.05
C TYR A 111 -3.99 -13.43 8.87
N TYR A 112 -4.39 -12.98 7.68
CA TYR A 112 -3.64 -13.18 6.44
C TYR A 112 -3.55 -11.86 5.68
N ILE A 113 -2.33 -11.53 5.26
CA ILE A 113 -2.06 -10.49 4.26
C ILE A 113 -1.99 -11.15 2.90
N ILE A 114 -2.67 -10.55 1.93
CA ILE A 114 -2.61 -10.90 0.52
C ILE A 114 -1.73 -9.85 -0.14
N VAL A 115 -0.77 -10.31 -0.93
CA VAL A 115 0.07 -9.46 -1.77
C VAL A 115 -0.06 -9.94 -3.19
N LEU A 116 -0.55 -9.08 -4.08
CA LEU A 116 -0.61 -9.34 -5.51
C LEU A 116 0.27 -8.36 -6.25
N SER A 117 1.11 -8.89 -7.15
CA SER A 117 1.83 -8.11 -8.15
C SER A 117 1.07 -8.26 -9.48
N PRO A 118 0.26 -7.27 -9.87
CA PRO A 118 -0.55 -7.35 -11.09
C PRO A 118 0.32 -7.23 -12.34
N VAL A 119 -0.18 -7.79 -13.44
CA VAL A 119 0.44 -7.62 -14.75
C VAL A 119 0.17 -6.22 -15.30
N GLY A 120 1.15 -5.59 -15.94
CA GLY A 120 0.97 -4.30 -16.61
C GLY A 120 2.00 -3.22 -16.28
N GLY A 121 2.90 -3.47 -15.33
CA GLY A 121 4.06 -2.61 -15.08
C GLY A 121 5.15 -2.72 -16.15
N SER A 122 6.31 -2.15 -15.84
CA SER A 122 7.55 -2.15 -16.61
C SER A 122 8.14 -3.56 -16.87
N GLY A 123 7.59 -4.59 -16.22
CA GLY A 123 8.05 -5.97 -16.33
C GLY A 123 9.13 -6.36 -15.32
N GLU A 124 9.41 -5.46 -14.37
CA GLU A 124 10.28 -5.69 -13.22
C GLU A 124 9.52 -6.49 -12.12
N PRO A 125 10.21 -7.28 -11.28
CA PRO A 125 9.59 -7.89 -10.11
C PRO A 125 9.25 -6.84 -9.05
N LEU A 126 8.14 -7.05 -8.32
CA LEU A 126 7.81 -6.27 -7.12
C LEU A 126 8.98 -6.24 -6.12
N ASN A 127 9.39 -5.05 -5.66
CA ASN A 127 10.55 -4.86 -4.80
C ASN A 127 10.24 -4.61 -3.32
N ILE A 128 9.36 -5.43 -2.73
CA ILE A 128 9.05 -5.36 -1.30
C ILE A 128 10.30 -5.64 -0.44
N ASP A 129 10.62 -4.74 0.49
CA ASP A 129 11.63 -4.95 1.52
C ASP A 129 11.02 -5.66 2.75
N ALA A 130 9.90 -5.14 3.25
CA ALA A 130 9.22 -5.69 4.43
C ALA A 130 7.72 -5.35 4.48
N ILE A 131 6.96 -6.12 5.25
CA ILE A 131 5.61 -5.75 5.69
C ILE A 131 5.57 -5.87 7.21
N THR A 132 5.18 -4.79 7.88
CA THR A 132 5.00 -4.74 9.34
C THR A 132 3.53 -4.52 9.64
N ILE A 133 3.00 -5.29 10.60
CA ILE A 133 1.67 -5.07 11.17
C ILE A 133 1.89 -4.38 12.50
N VAL A 134 1.23 -3.25 12.67
CA VAL A 134 1.28 -2.43 13.87
C VAL A 134 -0.02 -2.58 14.65
N PRO A 135 0.05 -2.51 16.00
CA PRO A 135 -1.08 -2.77 16.88
C PRO A 135 -1.97 -1.55 17.11
#